data_AF-A0AAV8WU34-F1
#
_entry.id   AF-A0AAV8WU34-F1
#
_cell.length_a   1.000
_cell.length_b   1.000
_cell.length_c   1.000
_cell.angle_alpha   90.00
_cell.angle_beta   90.00
_cell.angle_gamma   90.00
#
_symmetry.space_group_name_H-M   'P 1'
#
loop_
_entity.id
_entity.type
_entity.pdbx_description
1 polymer ?
#
loop_
_entity_poly.entity_id
_entity_poly.type
_entity_poly.pdbx_seq_one_letter_code
_entity_poly.pdbx_strand_id
1 'polypeptide(L)'
;MTTQAATAQAAAAAQAAAVAGHIPGPHSVGGIAPAISLSAATGIGVDDLRRLCILRLSFVKGWGPDYPRQSIKETPCWIEVHLHRALQLLDEVLHTMPIDGPRGIE
;
A
#
# COMPACT_ATOMS: atom_id res chain seq x y z
N MET A 1 6.58 -9.81 3.68
CA MET A 1 5.79 -8.60 3.99
C MET A 1 6.67 -7.36 4.06
N THR A 2 7.76 -7.37 4.82
CA THR A 2 8.66 -6.21 5.01
C THR A 2 9.19 -5.59 3.71
N THR A 3 9.56 -6.38 2.70
CA THR A 3 10.03 -5.85 1.41
C THR A 3 8.95 -5.04 0.70
N GLN A 4 7.72 -5.54 0.62
CA GLN A 4 6.61 -4.85 -0.06
C GLN A 4 6.15 -3.60 0.70
N ALA A 5 6.16 -3.69 2.03
CA ALA A 5 5.98 -2.56 2.95
C ALA A 5 7.03 -1.45 2.69
N ALA A 6 8.32 -1.80 2.62
CA ALA A 6 9.40 -0.86 2.34
C ALA A 6 9.30 -0.24 0.94
N THR A 7 8.91 -1.02 -0.07
CA THR A 7 8.68 -0.51 -1.43
C THR A 7 7.53 0.48 -1.49
N ALA A 8 6.41 0.20 -0.81
CA ALA A 8 5.27 1.11 -0.73
C ALA A 8 5.66 2.44 -0.06
N GLN A 9 6.44 2.38 1.02
CA GLN A 9 6.95 3.58 1.70
C GLN A 9 7.94 4.36 0.82
N ALA A 10 8.87 3.69 0.14
CA ALA A 10 9.82 4.33 -0.77
C ALA A 10 9.11 5.01 -1.95
N ALA A 11 8.07 4.37 -2.50
CA ALA A 11 7.24 4.96 -3.54
C ALA A 11 6.47 6.19 -3.04
N ALA A 12 5.89 6.13 -1.85
CA ALA A 12 5.21 7.26 -1.22
C ALA A 12 6.16 8.45 -1.00
N ALA A 13 7.37 8.19 -0.48
CA ALA A 13 8.40 9.21 -0.28
C ALA A 13 8.88 9.81 -1.61
N ALA A 14 9.06 8.99 -2.65
CA ALA A 14 9.45 9.46 -3.98
C ALA A 14 8.37 10.33 -4.63
N GLN A 15 7.09 9.97 -4.47
CA GLN A 15 5.96 10.77 -4.94
C GLN A 15 5.87 12.10 -4.19
N ALA A 16 6.05 12.09 -2.86
CA ALA A 16 6.07 13.31 -2.06
C ALA A 16 7.21 14.26 -2.50
N ALA A 17 8.42 13.72 -2.74
CA ALA A 17 9.57 14.50 -3.20
C ALA A 17 9.40 15.05 -4.63
N ALA A 18 8.78 14.27 -5.54
CA ALA A 18 8.49 14.71 -6.90
C ALA A 18 7.46 15.84 -6.93
N VAL A 19 6.41 15.77 -6.10
CA VAL A 19 5.39 16.82 -5.98
C VAL A 19 5.95 18.07 -5.29
N ALA A 20 6.90 17.91 -4.37
CA ALA A 20 7.63 19.02 -3.73
C ALA A 20 8.62 19.76 -4.66
N GLY A 21 8.79 19.31 -5.91
CA GLY A 21 9.62 19.99 -6.91
C GLY A 21 11.14 19.87 -6.68
N HIS A 22 11.61 18.87 -5.92
CA HIS A 22 13.04 18.64 -5.72
C HIS A 22 13.65 17.96 -6.97
N ILE A 23 14.18 18.74 -7.91
CA ILE A 23 14.94 18.23 -9.06
C ILE A 23 16.43 18.20 -8.69
N PRO A 24 17.06 17.03 -8.48
CA PRO A 24 18.51 16.95 -8.30
C PRO A 24 19.20 17.17 -9.66
N GLY A 25 19.76 18.36 -9.86
CA GLY A 25 20.55 18.70 -11.04
C GLY A 25 21.19 20.09 -10.94
N PRO A 26 22.28 20.37 -11.67
CA PRO A 26 23.03 21.62 -11.59
C PRO A 26 22.25 22.87 -12.06
N HIS A 27 21.01 22.70 -12.52
CA HIS A 27 20.10 23.78 -12.92
C HIS A 27 18.93 23.97 -11.94
N SER A 28 19.09 23.57 -10.68
CA SER A 28 18.16 23.88 -9.59
C SER A 28 18.13 25.40 -9.34
N VAL A 29 17.22 26.10 -10.02
CA VAL A 29 16.86 27.48 -9.66
C VAL A 29 16.07 27.45 -8.36
N GLY A 30 16.74 27.76 -7.24
CA GLY A 30 16.10 27.93 -5.95
C GLY A 30 15.04 29.02 -6.04
N GLY A 31 13.78 28.65 -5.82
CA GLY A 31 12.68 29.59 -5.91
C GLY A 31 11.49 29.14 -5.09
N ILE A 32 11.32 29.74 -3.92
CA ILE A 32 10.04 30.02 -3.24
C ILE A 32 8.92 29.00 -3.51
N ALA A 33 9.11 27.76 -3.04
CA ALA A 33 8.00 26.83 -2.93
C ALA A 33 7.16 27.24 -1.70
N PRO A 34 5.82 27.28 -1.79
CA PRO A 34 4.97 27.46 -0.62
C PRO A 34 5.27 26.34 0.38
N ALA A 35 5.23 26.63 1.68
CA ALA A 35 5.39 25.66 2.76
C ALA A 35 4.19 24.70 2.81
N ILE A 36 4.00 23.90 1.76
CA ILE A 36 3.00 22.84 1.70
C ILE A 36 3.63 21.64 2.40
N SER A 37 3.27 21.41 3.65
CA SER A 37 3.58 20.16 4.34
C SER A 37 2.78 19.05 3.67
N LEU A 38 3.43 18.32 2.76
CA LEU A 38 2.82 17.20 2.04
C LEU A 38 3.02 15.93 2.87
N SER A 39 2.07 15.62 3.75
CA SER A 39 2.07 14.35 4.47
C SER A 39 1.78 13.21 3.49
N ALA A 40 2.64 12.20 3.46
CA ALA A 40 2.35 10.97 2.74
C ALA A 40 1.01 10.39 3.24
N ALA A 41 0.10 10.01 2.33
CA ALA A 41 -1.20 9.49 2.72
C ALA A 41 -1.02 8.28 3.66
N THR A 42 -1.57 8.39 4.87
CA THR A 42 -1.53 7.32 5.87
C THR A 42 -2.23 6.08 5.30
N GLY A 43 -1.47 5.06 4.92
CA GLY A 43 -2.02 3.78 4.45
C GLY A 43 -1.79 3.43 2.98
N ILE A 44 -0.85 4.07 2.28
CA ILE A 44 -0.43 3.65 0.93
C ILE A 44 0.00 2.18 0.94
N GLY A 45 -0.64 1.34 0.11
CA GLY A 45 -0.32 -0.08 -0.04
C GLY A 45 -0.87 -1.01 1.05
N VAL A 46 -1.67 -0.51 2.00
CA VAL A 46 -2.24 -1.34 3.09
C VAL A 46 -3.25 -2.36 2.56
N ASP A 47 -4.09 -2.02 1.58
CA ASP A 47 -5.01 -3.00 0.98
C ASP A 47 -4.26 -4.12 0.25
N ASP A 48 -3.21 -3.77 -0.51
CA ASP A 48 -2.34 -4.76 -1.17
C ASP A 48 -1.65 -5.68 -0.17
N LEU A 49 -1.17 -5.12 0.94
CA LEU A 49 -0.49 -5.88 1.98
C LEU A 49 -1.48 -6.74 2.77
N ARG A 50 -2.71 -6.26 3.01
CA ARG A 50 -3.81 -7.01 3.62
C ARG A 50 -4.21 -8.20 2.76
N ARG A 51 -4.23 -8.05 1.43
CA ARG A 51 -4.55 -9.16 0.50
C ARG A 51 -3.58 -10.34 0.63
N LEU A 52 -2.34 -10.14 1.09
CA LEU A 52 -1.43 -11.25 1.39
C LEU A 52 -1.91 -12.14 2.54
N CYS A 53 -2.74 -11.60 3.44
CA CYS A 53 -3.28 -12.33 4.58
C CYS A 53 -4.62 -13.01 4.27
N ILE A 54 -5.10 -12.90 3.04
CA ILE A 54 -6.42 -13.38 2.62
C ILE A 54 -6.24 -14.48 1.58
N LEU A 55 -6.80 -15.65 1.86
CA LEU A 55 -6.88 -16.74 0.89
C LEU A 55 -8.30 -16.82 0.33
N ARG A 56 -8.42 -17.06 -0.96
CA ARG A 56 -9.70 -17.24 -1.65
C ARG A 56 -9.73 -18.59 -2.34
N LEU A 57 -10.74 -19.40 -2.03
CA LEU A 57 -10.89 -20.74 -2.59
C LEU A 57 -12.29 -20.91 -3.15
N SER A 58 -12.38 -21.41 -4.39
CA SER A 58 -13.64 -21.80 -5.02
C SER A 58 -13.82 -23.30 -4.91
N PHE A 59 -15.07 -23.74 -4.68
CA PHE A 59 -15.40 -25.17 -4.72
C PHE A 59 -15.89 -25.57 -6.09
N VAL A 60 -15.40 -26.72 -6.58
CA VAL A 60 -15.80 -27.38 -7.84
C VAL A 60 -15.43 -26.63 -9.13
N LYS A 61 -15.57 -25.30 -9.19
CA LYS A 61 -15.45 -24.50 -10.41
C LYS A 61 -14.25 -23.55 -10.36
N GLY A 62 -13.35 -23.68 -11.33
CA GLY A 62 -12.25 -22.71 -11.54
C GLY A 62 -12.71 -21.38 -12.15
N TRP A 63 -11.81 -20.40 -12.06
CA TRP A 63 -11.89 -19.05 -12.66
C TRP A 63 -10.52 -18.68 -13.23
N GLY A 64 -10.48 -17.70 -14.14
CA GLY A 64 -9.26 -17.27 -14.84
C GLY A 64 -9.42 -17.30 -16.35
N PRO A 65 -8.37 -16.94 -17.12
CA PRO A 65 -8.43 -16.79 -18.57
C PRO A 65 -8.84 -18.06 -19.33
N ASP A 66 -8.57 -19.24 -18.75
CA ASP A 66 -8.94 -20.54 -19.32
C ASP A 66 -10.34 -21.03 -18.93
N TYR A 67 -11.08 -20.23 -18.15
CA TYR A 67 -12.43 -20.53 -17.70
C TYR A 67 -13.42 -19.48 -18.22
N PRO A 68 -14.72 -19.82 -18.35
CA PRO A 68 -15.74 -18.83 -18.69
C PRO A 68 -15.99 -17.79 -17.57
N ARG A 69 -15.33 -17.93 -16.42
CA ARG A 69 -15.46 -17.05 -15.26
C ARG A 69 -14.16 -16.28 -15.07
N GLN A 70 -14.22 -14.96 -15.10
CA GLN A 70 -13.02 -14.11 -14.98
C GLN A 70 -12.61 -13.88 -13.53
N SER A 71 -13.58 -13.84 -12.62
CA SER A 71 -13.37 -13.61 -11.20
C SER A 71 -13.88 -14.77 -10.35
N ILE A 72 -13.24 -15.01 -9.21
CA ILE A 72 -13.75 -15.96 -8.21
C ILE A 72 -15.17 -15.60 -7.73
N LYS A 73 -15.55 -14.33 -7.78
CA LYS A 73 -16.91 -13.87 -7.42
C LYS A 73 -18.01 -14.42 -8.32
N GLU A 74 -17.66 -14.90 -9.52
CA GLU A 74 -18.59 -15.51 -10.47
C GLU A 74 -18.75 -17.02 -10.24
N THR A 75 -18.01 -17.59 -9.29
CA THR A 75 -18.13 -19.00 -8.91
C THR A 75 -19.37 -19.20 -8.00
N PRO A 76 -20.07 -20.34 -8.12
CA PRO A 76 -21.35 -20.55 -7.42
C PRO A 76 -21.20 -20.65 -5.90
N CYS A 77 -20.04 -21.11 -5.42
CA CYS A 77 -19.71 -21.19 -4.01
C CYS A 77 -18.19 -21.08 -3.81
N TRP A 78 -17.78 -20.17 -2.94
CA TRP A 78 -16.38 -19.90 -2.60
C TRP A 78 -16.27 -19.41 -1.16
N ILE A 79 -15.07 -19.48 -0.61
CA ILE A 79 -14.75 -18.98 0.73
C ILE A 79 -13.59 -18.00 0.68
N GLU A 80 -13.62 -17.06 1.63
CA GLU A 80 -12.53 -16.16 1.93
C GLU A 80 -12.02 -16.46 3.33
N VAL A 81 -10.75 -16.86 3.44
CA VAL A 81 -10.10 -17.21 4.71
C VAL A 81 -9.17 -16.09 5.10
N HIS A 82 -9.40 -15.52 6.27
CA HIS A 82 -8.56 -14.48 6.85
C HIS A 82 -7.56 -15.10 7.82
N LEU A 83 -6.27 -14.97 7.53
CA LEU A 83 -5.21 -15.46 8.41
C LEU A 83 -4.95 -14.44 9.52
N HIS A 84 -5.57 -14.64 10.68
CA HIS A 84 -5.46 -13.71 11.81
C HIS A 84 -4.01 -13.46 12.23
N ARG A 85 -3.16 -14.49 12.27
CA ARG A 85 -1.76 -14.31 12.64
C ARG A 85 -0.99 -13.45 11.62
N ALA A 86 -1.25 -13.62 10.33
CA ALA A 86 -0.63 -12.81 9.29
C ALA A 86 -1.11 -11.34 9.36
N LEU A 87 -2.39 -11.12 9.67
CA LEU A 87 -2.95 -9.79 9.90
C LEU A 87 -2.33 -9.11 11.13
N GLN A 88 -2.04 -9.84 12.20
CA GLN A 88 -1.33 -9.30 13.38
C GLN A 88 0.10 -8.88 13.03
N LEU A 89 0.85 -9.73 12.30
CA LEU A 89 2.21 -9.37 11.87
C LEU A 89 2.20 -8.18 10.91
N LEU A 90 1.18 -8.09 10.06
CA LEU A 90 0.96 -6.93 9.21
C LEU A 90 0.77 -5.66 10.03
N ASP A 91 -0.09 -5.73 11.05
CA ASP A 91 -0.35 -4.64 11.97
C ASP A 91 0.92 -4.19 12.70
N GLU A 92 1.74 -5.12 13.20
CA GLU A 92 3.05 -4.80 13.79
C GLU A 92 3.97 -4.07 12.80
N VAL A 93 4.07 -4.55 11.56
CA VAL A 93 4.89 -3.89 10.53
C VAL A 93 4.36 -2.48 10.22
N LEU A 94 3.04 -2.31 10.14
CA LEU A 94 2.42 -1.01 9.93
C LEU A 94 2.70 -0.03 11.08
N HIS A 95 2.66 -0.49 12.33
CA HIS A 95 2.97 0.33 13.49
C HIS A 95 4.45 0.75 13.55
N THR A 96 5.37 -0.01 12.96
CA THR A 96 6.78 0.36 12.85
C THR A 96 7.09 1.34 11.72
N MET A 97 6.15 1.57 10.80
CA MET A 97 6.34 2.57 9.75
C MET A 97 6.24 3.98 10.35
N PRO A 98 7.19 4.89 10.04
CA PRO A 98 7.09 6.28 10.45
C PRO A 98 5.82 6.90 9.86
N ILE A 99 4.88 7.27 10.72
CA ILE A 99 3.76 8.14 10.36
C ILE A 99 4.35 9.55 10.25
N ASP A 100 4.67 9.98 9.03
CA ASP A 100 5.04 11.37 8.76
C ASP A 100 3.78 12.23 8.76
N GLY A 101 3.34 12.57 9.97
CA GLY A 101 2.31 13.55 10.23
C GLY A 101 2.73 14.39 11.43
N PRO A 102 2.56 15.72 11.39
CA PRO A 102 2.90 16.55 12.53
C PRO A 102 2.05 16.09 13.72
N ARG A 103 2.71 15.53 14.75
CA ARG A 103 2.11 15.55 16.08
C ARG A 103 1.91 17.02 16.39
N GLY A 104 0.67 17.48 16.33
CA GLY A 104 0.29 18.78 16.86
C GLY A 104 0.82 18.84 18.28
N ILE A 105 1.91 19.58 18.44
CA ILE A 105 2.41 19.97 19.75
C ILE A 105 1.35 20.93 20.30
N GLU A 106 0.86 20.56 21.48
CA GLU A 106 0.17 21.46 22.40
C GLU A 106 1.05 22.69 22.71
#